data_AF-A0A3D3F3T5-F1
#
_entry.id   AF-A0A3D3F3T5-F1
#
_cell.length_a   1.000
_cell.length_b   1.000
_cell.length_c   1.000
_cell.angle_alpha   90.00
_cell.angle_beta   90.00
_cell.angle_gamma   90.00
#
_symmetry.space_group_name_H-M   'P 1'
#
loop_
_entity.id
_entity.type
_entity.pdbx_description
1 polymer ?
#
loop_
_entity_poly.entity_id
_entity_poly.type
_entity_poly.pdbx_seq_one_letter_code
_entity_poly.pdbx_strand_id
1 'polypeptide(L)'
;YMRTDSVNLSGLAINTAKAEVTQLYGPEYVKVRQYTTKSKGAQEAHEAIRPTYIQNNTIDGTAQEKKLYDLIWKRTVASQMADAQLEKTTAVIDISNDKGKFVANGEVLKFDG
;
A
#
# COMPACT_ATOMS: atom_id res chain seq x y z
N TYR A 1 1.00 -19.58 2.08
CA TYR A 1 -0.09 -20.36 1.44
C TYR A 1 -0.87 -19.41 0.55
N MET A 2 -1.21 -19.79 -0.68
CA MET A 2 -1.76 -18.87 -1.70
C MET A 2 -3.29 -18.86 -1.81
N ARG A 3 -3.99 -19.72 -1.07
CA ARG A 3 -5.46 -19.77 -1.06
C ARG A 3 -5.95 -19.25 0.29
N THR A 4 -6.32 -17.97 0.35
CA THR A 4 -6.81 -17.34 1.59
C THR A 4 -7.77 -16.21 1.26
N ASP A 5 -8.76 -16.02 2.11
CA ASP A 5 -9.67 -14.87 2.16
C ASP A 5 -9.24 -13.84 3.24
N SER A 6 -8.16 -14.12 3.96
CA SER A 6 -7.61 -13.28 5.01
C SER A 6 -6.68 -12.21 4.45
N VAL A 7 -6.86 -10.98 4.91
CA VAL A 7 -5.89 -9.88 4.73
C VAL A 7 -5.02 -9.67 5.97
N ASN A 8 -5.15 -10.55 6.97
CA ASN A 8 -4.44 -10.45 8.22
C ASN A 8 -2.95 -10.75 8.05
N LEU A 9 -2.10 -9.96 8.69
CA LEU A 9 -0.66 -10.23 8.84
C LEU A 9 -0.36 -10.57 10.30
N SER A 10 0.46 -11.59 10.51
CA SER A 10 0.98 -11.95 11.82
C SER A 10 1.84 -10.81 12.40
N GLY A 11 1.95 -10.75 13.73
CA GLY A 11 2.81 -9.75 14.37
C GLY A 11 4.27 -9.85 13.92
N LEU A 12 4.76 -11.07 13.65
CA LEU A 12 6.09 -11.27 13.06
C LEU A 12 6.19 -10.63 11.68
N ALA A 13 5.23 -10.88 10.79
CA ALA A 13 5.23 -10.31 9.44
C ALA A 13 5.16 -8.78 9.46
N ILE A 14 4.33 -8.21 10.33
CA ILE A 14 4.21 -6.76 10.51
C ILE A 14 5.53 -6.15 10.98
N ASN A 15 6.17 -6.74 11.99
CA ASN A 15 7.42 -6.22 12.52
C ASN A 15 8.56 -6.32 11.49
N THR A 16 8.62 -7.41 10.72
CA THR A 16 9.60 -7.56 9.65
C THR A 16 9.34 -6.57 8.52
N ALA A 17 8.08 -6.35 8.12
CA ALA A 17 7.71 -5.34 7.13
C ALA A 17 8.10 -3.93 7.59
N LYS A 18 7.81 -3.58 8.86
CA LYS A 18 8.22 -2.32 9.46
C LYS A 18 9.73 -2.11 9.39
N ALA A 19 10.51 -3.15 9.74
CA ALA A 19 11.97 -3.07 9.69
C ALA A 19 12.46 -2.85 8.25
N GLU A 20 11.89 -3.56 7.29
CA GLU A 20 12.23 -3.41 5.86
C GLU A 20 11.88 -2.01 5.34
N VAL A 21 10.69 -1.49 5.66
CA VAL A 21 10.29 -0.12 5.29
C VAL A 21 11.26 0.90 5.87
N THR A 22 11.61 0.74 7.16
CA THR A 22 12.56 1.63 7.83
C THR A 22 13.93 1.60 7.15
N GLN A 23 14.38 0.41 6.73
CA GLN A 23 15.69 0.23 6.09
C GLN A 23 15.74 0.83 4.67
N LEU A 24 14.69 0.61 3.86
CA LEU A 24 14.68 1.00 2.45
C LEU A 24 14.22 2.44 2.21
N TYR A 25 13.26 2.93 2.99
CA TYR A 25 12.58 4.21 2.74
C TYR A 25 12.78 5.23 3.87
N GLY A 26 13.10 4.78 5.08
CA GLY A 26 13.27 5.64 6.24
C GLY A 26 12.11 5.56 7.24
N PRO A 27 12.34 6.01 8.50
CA PRO A 27 11.35 5.90 9.58
C PRO A 27 10.06 6.71 9.32
N GLU A 28 10.11 7.78 8.54
CA GLU A 28 8.97 8.62 8.16
C GLU A 28 7.97 7.89 7.27
N TYR A 29 8.41 6.86 6.55
CA TYR A 29 7.55 6.02 5.72
C TYR A 29 6.86 4.92 6.49
N VAL A 30 7.10 4.76 7.80
CA VAL A 30 6.53 3.66 8.58
C VAL A 30 5.17 4.03 9.16
N LYS A 31 4.15 3.23 8.85
CA LYS A 31 2.86 3.25 9.55
C LYS A 31 2.31 1.84 9.68
N VAL A 32 2.48 1.25 10.87
CA VAL A 32 1.98 -0.11 11.15
C VAL A 32 0.46 -0.12 11.11
N ARG A 33 -0.11 -1.03 10.32
CA ARG A 33 -1.56 -1.22 10.16
C ARG A 33 -1.93 -2.68 10.34
N GLN A 34 -2.98 -2.92 11.12
CA GLN A 34 -3.64 -4.21 11.20
C GLN A 34 -4.86 -4.21 10.28
N TYR A 35 -4.85 -5.08 9.28
CA TYR A 35 -6.01 -5.33 8.44
C TYR A 35 -6.70 -6.61 8.87
N THR A 36 -8.02 -6.61 8.88
CA THR A 36 -8.84 -7.77 9.29
C THR A 36 -9.97 -7.96 8.29
N THR A 37 -10.19 -9.18 7.84
CA THR A 37 -11.40 -9.55 7.08
C THR A 37 -12.55 -9.80 8.07
N LYS A 38 -13.78 -9.48 7.68
CA LYS A 38 -15.02 -9.89 8.37
C LYS A 38 -15.74 -10.93 7.50
N SER A 39 -15.25 -12.16 7.43
CA SER A 39 -15.93 -13.29 6.81
C SER A 39 -16.41 -14.25 7.91
N LYS A 40 -17.19 -15.27 7.56
CA LYS A 40 -17.76 -16.26 8.48
C LYS A 40 -17.34 -17.65 8.00
N GLY A 41 -16.09 -18.06 8.24
CA GLY A 41 -15.62 -19.37 7.79
C GLY A 41 -14.27 -19.82 8.36
N ALA A 42 -14.00 -21.13 8.36
CA ALA A 42 -12.79 -21.71 8.93
C ALA A 42 -11.49 -21.39 8.15
N GLN A 43 -11.57 -20.86 6.92
CA GLN A 43 -10.41 -20.42 6.13
C GLN A 43 -9.81 -19.08 6.62
N GLU A 44 -10.49 -18.39 7.54
CA GLU A 44 -10.03 -17.13 8.14
C GLU A 44 -8.88 -17.27 9.14
N ALA A 45 -8.56 -18.50 9.59
CA ALA A 45 -7.40 -18.73 10.46
C ALA A 45 -6.05 -18.59 9.73
N HIS A 46 -6.08 -18.33 8.42
CA HIS A 46 -4.89 -18.17 7.61
C HIS A 46 -4.43 -16.71 7.55
N GLU A 47 -3.15 -16.53 7.27
CA GLU A 47 -2.52 -15.23 7.03
C GLU A 47 -2.65 -14.85 5.55
N ALA A 48 -2.57 -13.55 5.26
CA ALA A 48 -2.52 -13.02 3.90
C ALA A 48 -1.39 -13.64 3.07
N ILE A 49 -1.53 -13.60 1.75
CA ILE A 49 -0.46 -13.95 0.82
C ILE A 49 0.63 -12.88 0.92
N ARG A 50 1.81 -13.28 1.40
CA ARG A 50 2.98 -12.41 1.60
C ARG A 50 4.29 -13.18 1.37
N PRO A 51 5.42 -12.48 1.23
CA PRO A 51 6.73 -13.12 1.26
C PRO A 51 6.95 -13.87 2.58
N THR A 52 7.64 -15.01 2.51
CA THR A 52 8.12 -15.71 3.71
C THR A 52 9.19 -14.90 4.43
N TYR A 53 10.14 -14.34 3.67
CA TYR A 53 11.20 -13.46 4.14
C TYR A 53 11.07 -12.12 3.43
N ILE A 54 10.64 -11.08 4.14
CA ILE A 54 10.35 -9.77 3.55
C ILE A 54 11.65 -9.07 3.10
N GLN A 55 12.78 -9.39 3.70
CA GLN A 55 14.09 -8.85 3.30
C GLN A 55 14.53 -9.29 1.90
N ASN A 56 13.93 -10.38 1.38
CA ASN A 56 14.24 -10.86 0.03
C ASN A 56 13.31 -10.17 -0.96
N ASN A 57 13.70 -9.04 -1.52
CA ASN A 57 12.91 -8.30 -2.50
C ASN A 57 12.94 -8.90 -3.92
N THR A 58 13.77 -9.92 -4.17
CA THR A 58 13.85 -10.65 -5.44
C THR A 58 13.87 -12.16 -5.24
N ILE A 59 13.45 -12.90 -6.26
CA ILE A 59 13.54 -14.37 -6.32
C ILE A 59 14.13 -14.83 -7.65
N ASP A 60 14.63 -16.05 -7.68
CA ASP A 60 14.89 -16.78 -8.92
C ASP A 60 13.60 -17.37 -9.49
N GLY A 61 13.62 -17.70 -10.79
CA GLY A 61 12.47 -18.26 -11.51
C GLY A 61 12.26 -17.64 -12.88
N THR A 62 11.14 -17.99 -13.49
CA THR A 62 10.65 -17.41 -14.74
C THR A 62 10.33 -15.94 -14.58
N ALA A 63 10.26 -15.21 -15.70
CA ALA A 63 9.85 -13.80 -15.69
C ALA A 63 8.46 -13.59 -15.07
N GLN A 64 7.56 -14.57 -15.16
CA GLN A 64 6.21 -14.50 -14.61
C GLN A 64 6.23 -14.64 -13.09
N GLU A 65 6.99 -15.59 -12.55
CA GLU A 65 7.15 -15.78 -11.10
C GLU A 65 7.77 -14.56 -10.44
N LYS A 66 8.81 -13.99 -11.06
CA LYS A 66 9.47 -12.75 -10.57
C LYS A 66 8.48 -11.58 -10.50
N LYS A 67 7.66 -11.38 -11.54
CA LYS A 67 6.64 -10.32 -11.57
C LYS A 67 5.55 -10.52 -10.52
N LEU A 68 5.09 -11.75 -10.33
CA LEU A 68 4.08 -12.05 -9.31
C LEU A 68 4.64 -11.84 -7.90
N TYR A 69 5.87 -12.28 -7.65
CA TYR A 69 6.54 -12.08 -6.38
C TYR A 69 6.75 -10.58 -6.09
N ASP A 70 7.25 -9.82 -7.05
CA ASP A 70 7.44 -8.37 -6.93
C ASP A 70 6.12 -7.65 -6.56
N LEU A 71 5.01 -8.04 -7.19
CA LEU A 71 3.69 -7.50 -6.86
C LEU A 71 3.27 -7.83 -5.42
N ILE A 72 3.43 -9.09 -5.00
CA ILE A 72 3.09 -9.55 -3.63
C ILE A 72 3.97 -8.85 -2.59
N TRP A 73 5.27 -8.72 -2.87
CA TRP A 73 6.24 -8.05 -2.01
C TRP A 73 5.87 -6.58 -1.84
N LYS A 74 5.71 -5.84 -2.94
CA LYS A 74 5.34 -4.41 -2.91
C LYS A 74 4.03 -4.18 -2.17
N ARG A 75 3.03 -5.03 -2.41
CA ARG A 75 1.73 -4.92 -1.72
C ARG A 75 1.85 -5.16 -0.22
N THR A 76 2.68 -6.11 0.20
CA THR A 76 2.90 -6.42 1.62
C THR A 76 3.62 -5.26 2.31
N VAL A 77 4.72 -4.76 1.72
CA VAL A 77 5.51 -3.66 2.27
C VAL A 77 4.70 -2.37 2.33
N ALA A 78 4.05 -1.98 1.23
CA ALA A 78 3.22 -0.77 1.17
C ALA A 78 2.04 -0.77 2.16
N SER A 79 1.52 -1.95 2.54
CA SER A 79 0.46 -2.04 3.54
C SER A 79 0.88 -1.47 4.92
N GLN A 80 2.18 -1.45 5.20
CA GLN A 80 2.78 -0.96 6.43
C GLN A 80 3.53 0.38 6.24
N MET A 81 3.38 1.01 5.07
CA MET A 81 3.94 2.32 4.78
C MET A 81 2.96 3.45 5.18
N ALA A 82 3.43 4.69 5.28
CA ALA A 82 2.63 5.87 5.59
C ALA A 82 1.49 6.13 4.58
N ASP A 83 0.73 7.22 4.75
CA ASP A 83 -0.28 7.62 3.77
C ASP A 83 0.28 8.77 2.91
N ALA A 84 0.12 8.64 1.59
CA ALA A 84 0.53 9.69 0.67
C ALA A 84 -0.22 10.99 0.98
N GLN A 85 0.51 12.10 1.00
CA GLN A 85 -0.06 13.41 1.28
C GLN A 85 -0.15 14.21 -0.02
N LEU A 86 -1.38 14.58 -0.37
CA LEU A 86 -1.69 15.34 -1.58
C LEU A 86 -2.25 16.70 -1.19
N GLU A 87 -1.73 17.75 -1.80
CA GLU A 87 -2.32 19.08 -1.77
C GLU A 87 -3.21 19.25 -3.00
N LYS A 88 -4.51 19.41 -2.78
CA LYS A 88 -5.48 19.61 -3.85
C LYS A 88 -5.85 21.09 -3.95
N THR A 89 -5.75 21.65 -5.14
CA THR A 89 -6.15 23.02 -5.46
C THR A 89 -7.30 22.99 -6.44
N THR A 90 -8.43 23.60 -6.06
CA THR A 90 -9.55 23.84 -6.97
C THR A 90 -9.71 25.34 -7.17
N ALA A 91 -9.44 25.81 -8.39
CA ALA A 91 -9.67 27.19 -8.78
C ALA A 91 -11.02 27.29 -9.50
N VAL A 92 -11.93 28.08 -8.93
CA VAL A 92 -13.21 28.41 -9.55
C VAL A 92 -13.11 29.83 -10.10
N ILE A 93 -13.33 29.99 -11.40
CA ILE A 93 -13.16 31.24 -12.12
C ILE A 93 -14.53 31.70 -12.63
N ASP A 94 -15.00 32.82 -12.11
CA ASP A 94 -16.25 33.45 -12.52
C ASP A 94 -16.07 34.22 -13.84
N ILE A 95 -17.14 34.25 -14.65
CA ILE A 95 -17.18 35.02 -15.90
C ILE A 95 -17.92 36.32 -15.64
N SER A 96 -17.32 37.48 -15.90
CA SER A 96 -17.86 38.79 -15.49
C SER A 96 -19.29 39.08 -15.96
N ASN A 97 -19.71 38.51 -17.09
CA ASN A 97 -21.01 38.77 -17.72
C ASN A 97 -21.84 37.48 -17.93
N ASP A 98 -21.49 36.38 -17.28
CA ASP A 98 -22.21 35.10 -17.45
C ASP A 98 -22.32 34.37 -16.11
N LYS A 99 -23.34 33.51 -15.96
CA LYS A 99 -23.54 32.72 -14.73
C LYS A 99 -22.72 31.43 -14.70
N GLY A 100 -22.11 31.06 -15.82
CA GLY A 100 -21.19 29.95 -15.94
C GLY A 100 -19.89 30.20 -15.15
N LYS A 101 -19.22 29.10 -14.82
CA LYS A 101 -17.94 29.11 -14.11
C LYS A 101 -16.99 28.13 -14.78
N PHE A 102 -15.73 28.51 -14.87
CA PHE A 102 -14.66 27.54 -15.16
C PHE A 102 -14.14 26.96 -13.85
N VAL A 103 -13.81 25.67 -13.87
CA VAL A 103 -13.19 24.98 -12.74
C VAL A 103 -11.90 24.35 -13.22
N ALA A 104 -10.79 24.72 -12.59
CA ALA A 104 -9.50 24.07 -12.77
C ALA A 104 -9.13 23.32 -11.49
N ASN A 105 -8.69 22.07 -11.63
CA ASN A 105 -8.22 21.25 -10.51
C ASN A 105 -6.74 20.92 -10.72
N GLY A 106 -5.96 21.04 -9.66
CA GLY A 106 -4.56 20.63 -9.60
C GLY A 106 -4.29 19.83 -8.33
N GLU A 107 -3.38 18.87 -8.40
CA GLU A 107 -2.93 18.09 -7.26
C GLU A 107 -1.41 18.07 -7.23
N VAL A 108 -0.82 18.25 -6.04
CA VAL A 108 0.63 18.20 -5.81
C VAL A 108 0.91 17.14 -4.76
N LEU A 109 1.77 16.17 -5.09
CA LEU A 109 2.28 15.19 -4.13
C LEU A 109 3.27 15.88 -3.19
N LYS A 110 2.89 15.99 -1.91
CA LYS A 110 3.75 16.56 -0.84
C LYS A 110 4.59 15.49 -0.17
N PHE A 111 4.05 14.27 -0.09
CA PHE A 111 4.73 13.11 0.47
C PHE A 111 4.18 11.86 -0.23
N ASP A 112 5.06 10.98 -0.68
CA ASP A 112 4.75 9.87 -1.61
C ASP A 112 4.48 8.52 -0.94
N GLY A 113 4.78 8.38 0.36
CA GLY A 113 4.64 7.14 1.10
C GLY A 113 3.20 6.78 1.40
#